data_AF-A0A965G8Y8-F1
#
_entry.id   AF-A0A965G8Y8-F1
#
_cell.length_a   1.000
_cell.length_b   1.000
_cell.length_c   1.000
_cell.angle_alpha   90.00
_cell.angle_beta   90.00
_cell.angle_gamma   90.00
#
_symmetry.space_group_name_H-M   'P 1'
#
loop_
_entity.id
_entity.type
_entity.pdbx_description
1 polymer ?
#
loop_
_entity_poly.entity_id
_entity_poly.type
_entity_poly.pdbx_seq_one_letter_code
_entity_poly.pdbx_strand_id
1 'polypeptide(L)'
;MPRVLFALLALLGITSCSGPDARLAQKARQYLQEGKLQQAQETLQEGFRQFPQSISLRQERLRLNLLAGQPELAAAEARQILQTQPTAEPYRLPLQDP
;
A
#
# COMPACT_ATOMS: atom_id res chain seq x y z
N MET A 1 -38.21 35.07 -9.04
CA MET A 1 -37.09 35.51 -9.91
C MET A 1 -35.78 35.17 -9.21
N PRO A 2 -34.85 34.50 -9.88
CA PRO A 2 -34.22 33.29 -9.35
C PRO A 2 -32.95 33.58 -8.55
N ARG A 3 -32.88 33.01 -7.36
CA ARG A 3 -31.66 32.84 -6.54
C ARG A 3 -30.79 31.73 -7.14
N VAL A 4 -30.43 31.86 -8.41
CA VAL A 4 -29.66 30.86 -9.16
C VAL A 4 -28.43 31.55 -9.72
N LEU A 5 -27.51 31.95 -8.84
CA LEU A 5 -26.18 32.39 -9.27
C LEU A 5 -25.06 32.00 -8.30
N PHE A 6 -25.30 31.00 -7.44
CA PHE A 6 -24.28 30.44 -6.55
C PHE A 6 -24.20 28.92 -6.70
N ALA A 7 -24.33 28.41 -7.92
CA ALA A 7 -24.21 26.99 -8.23
C ALA A 7 -23.16 26.71 -9.33
N LEU A 8 -22.14 27.57 -9.45
CA LEU A 8 -21.05 27.41 -10.43
C LEU A 8 -19.68 27.71 -9.83
N LEU A 9 -19.45 27.24 -8.61
CA LEU A 9 -18.10 26.90 -8.15
C LEU A 9 -18.12 25.39 -7.88
N ALA A 10 -18.22 24.63 -8.96
CA ALA A 10 -17.76 23.24 -9.01
C ALA A 10 -16.24 23.26 -8.82
N LEU A 11 -15.86 23.51 -7.57
CA LEU A 11 -14.52 23.34 -7.03
C LEU A 11 -14.13 21.89 -7.30
N LEU A 12 -13.27 21.71 -8.29
CA LEU A 12 -12.04 20.93 -8.19
C LEU A 12 -12.06 19.87 -7.07
N GLY A 13 -12.92 18.87 -7.22
CA GLY A 13 -12.97 17.69 -6.36
C GLY A 13 -12.02 16.61 -6.84
N ILE A 14 -10.86 16.97 -7.38
CA ILE A 14 -9.76 16.03 -7.62
C ILE A 14 -8.85 16.04 -6.40
N THR A 15 -9.42 15.96 -5.20
CA THR A 15 -8.64 15.49 -4.07
C THR A 15 -8.35 14.02 -4.36
N SER A 16 -7.16 13.79 -4.92
CA SER A 16 -6.51 12.48 -5.00
C SER A 16 -6.29 12.00 -3.56
N CYS A 17 -7.37 11.58 -2.91
CA CYS A 17 -7.37 11.07 -1.56
C CYS A 17 -7.03 9.58 -1.64
N SER A 18 -5.77 9.29 -1.96
CA SER A 18 -5.16 8.06 -1.45
C SER A 18 -5.43 8.01 0.05
N GLY A 19 -6.04 6.92 0.54
CA GLY A 19 -6.35 6.73 1.96
C GLY A 19 -5.14 6.96 2.87
N PRO A 20 -5.35 7.22 4.18
CA PRO A 20 -4.25 7.41 5.12
C PRO A 20 -3.27 6.22 5.14
N ASP A 21 -3.78 5.00 4.95
CA ASP A 21 -2.97 3.78 4.81
C ASP A 21 -2.15 3.79 3.51
N ALA A 22 -2.73 4.23 2.40
CA ALA A 22 -2.04 4.38 1.11
C ALA A 22 -0.92 5.43 1.18
N ARG A 23 -1.08 6.51 1.97
CA ARG A 23 -0.01 7.49 2.22
C ARG A 23 1.16 6.90 2.99
N LEU A 24 0.88 6.09 4.03
CA LEU A 24 1.93 5.39 4.77
C LEU A 24 2.63 4.32 3.91
N ALA A 25 1.89 3.60 3.07
CA ALA A 25 2.45 2.68 2.09
C ALA A 25 3.35 3.40 1.09
N GLN A 26 2.91 4.54 0.54
CA GLN A 26 3.72 5.34 -0.36
C GLN A 26 5.01 5.83 0.30
N LYS A 27 4.94 6.28 1.56
CA LYS A 27 6.13 6.69 2.32
C LYS A 27 7.10 5.52 2.54
N ALA A 28 6.59 4.36 2.92
CA ALA A 28 7.41 3.15 3.05
C ALA A 28 8.07 2.78 1.70
N ARG A 29 7.32 2.80 0.60
CA ARG A 29 7.83 2.55 -0.75
C ARG A 29 8.98 3.48 -1.10
N GLN A 30 8.85 4.77 -0.81
CA GLN A 30 9.90 5.75 -1.05
C GLN A 30 11.18 5.38 -0.27
N TYR A 31 11.07 5.05 1.02
CA TYR A 31 12.23 4.59 1.79
C TYR A 31 12.85 3.32 1.22
N LEU A 32 12.05 2.35 0.75
CA LEU A 32 12.57 1.14 0.11
C LEU A 32 13.35 1.45 -1.18
N GLN A 33 12.86 2.39 -2.01
CA GLN A 33 13.54 2.85 -3.22
C GLN A 33 14.86 3.56 -2.92
N GLU A 34 14.94 4.27 -1.79
CA GLU A 34 16.14 4.93 -1.30
C GLU A 34 17.11 3.99 -0.56
N GLY A 35 16.79 2.69 -0.44
CA GLY A 35 17.60 1.71 0.31
C GLY A 35 17.50 1.85 1.84
N LYS A 36 16.60 2.69 2.33
CA LYS A 36 16.37 3.01 3.74
C LYS A 36 15.47 1.97 4.42
N LEU A 37 15.96 0.73 4.50
CA LEU A 37 15.15 -0.42 4.95
C LEU A 37 14.60 -0.24 6.38
N GLN A 38 15.41 0.32 7.29
CA GLN A 38 14.99 0.55 8.68
C GLN A 38 13.83 1.56 8.78
N GLN A 39 13.93 2.69 8.08
CA GLN A 39 12.84 3.69 8.07
C GLN A 39 11.58 3.16 7.37
N ALA A 40 11.74 2.32 6.35
CA ALA A 40 10.61 1.64 5.73
C ALA A 40 9.91 0.70 6.73
N GLN A 41 10.68 -0.10 7.48
CA GLN A 41 10.16 -1.01 8.50
C GLN A 41 9.40 -0.27 9.60
N GLU A 42 9.95 0.83 10.13
CA GLU A 42 9.30 1.67 11.14
C GLU A 42 7.99 2.28 10.61
N THR A 43 8.01 2.78 9.37
CA THR A 43 6.82 3.34 8.72
C THR A 43 5.72 2.28 8.54
N LEU A 44 6.11 1.06 8.15
CA LEU A 44 5.18 -0.06 8.01
C LEU A 44 4.64 -0.52 9.36
N GLN A 45 5.47 -0.59 10.39
CA GLN A 45 5.04 -0.95 11.74
C GLN A 45 4.00 0.03 12.25
N GLU A 46 4.22 1.33 12.06
CA GLU A 46 3.24 2.35 12.41
C GLU A 46 1.95 2.20 11.59
N GLY A 47 2.08 1.98 10.28
CA GLY A 47 0.95 1.73 9.41
C GLY A 47 0.09 0.56 9.86
N PHE A 48 0.70 -0.57 10.26
CA PHE A 48 -0.05 -1.75 10.70
C PHE A 48 -0.69 -1.60 12.08
N ARG A 49 -0.18 -0.70 12.95
CA ARG A 49 -0.87 -0.37 14.21
C ARG A 49 -2.20 0.32 13.95
N GLN A 50 -2.26 1.19 12.94
CA GLN A 50 -3.46 1.96 12.60
C GLN A 50 -4.38 1.22 11.62
N PHE A 51 -3.79 0.49 10.66
CA PHE A 51 -4.48 -0.15 9.54
C PHE A 51 -4.03 -1.61 9.38
N PRO A 52 -4.38 -2.51 10.33
CA PRO A 52 -3.87 -3.88 10.37
C PRO A 52 -4.27 -4.73 9.15
N GLN A 53 -5.34 -4.33 8.44
CA GLN A 53 -5.86 -5.03 7.26
C GLN A 53 -5.50 -4.34 5.93
N SER A 54 -4.65 -3.29 5.95
CA SER A 54 -4.31 -2.57 4.71
C SER A 54 -3.51 -3.45 3.75
N ILE A 55 -4.07 -3.67 2.57
CA ILE A 55 -3.40 -4.38 1.49
C ILE A 55 -2.22 -3.57 0.95
N SER A 56 -2.35 -2.25 0.84
CA SER A 56 -1.27 -1.36 0.39
C SER A 56 -0.03 -1.48 1.29
N LEU A 57 -0.21 -1.49 2.62
CA LEU A 57 0.89 -1.71 3.56
C LEU A 57 1.47 -3.12 3.45
N ARG A 58 0.62 -4.13 3.23
CA ARG A 58 1.04 -5.52 3.03
C ARG A 58 1.92 -5.69 1.81
N GLN A 59 1.61 -5.01 0.70
CA GLN A 59 2.41 -5.00 -0.51
C GLN A 59 3.81 -4.44 -0.28
N GLU A 60 3.92 -3.36 0.50
CA GLU A 60 5.23 -2.78 0.80
C GLU A 60 6.03 -3.61 1.81
N ARG A 61 5.38 -4.29 2.77
CA ARG A 61 6.07 -5.26 3.64
C ARG A 61 6.56 -6.48 2.86
N LEU A 62 5.81 -6.95 1.88
CA LEU A 62 6.27 -7.96 0.94
C LEU A 62 7.55 -7.50 0.23
N ARG A 63 7.57 -6.28 -0.31
CA ARG A 63 8.76 -5.71 -0.96
C ARG A 63 9.94 -5.58 0.00
N LEU A 64 9.71 -5.11 1.23
CA LEU A 64 10.73 -5.03 2.27
C LEU A 64 11.34 -6.42 2.52
N ASN A 65 10.52 -7.46 2.68
CA ASN A 65 10.97 -8.82 2.94
C ASN A 65 11.82 -9.37 1.78
N LEU A 66 11.44 -9.07 0.52
CA LEU A 66 12.26 -9.44 -0.64
C LEU A 66 13.62 -8.74 -0.64
N LEU A 67 13.64 -7.43 -0.39
CA LEU A 67 14.88 -6.64 -0.34
C LEU A 67 15.78 -7.04 0.84
N ALA A 68 15.19 -7.51 1.93
CA ALA A 68 15.90 -8.00 3.11
C ALA A 68 16.39 -9.46 2.97
N GLY A 69 16.16 -10.11 1.82
CA GLY A 69 16.54 -11.50 1.60
C GLY A 69 15.72 -12.52 2.40
N GLN A 70 14.45 -12.19 2.69
CA GLN A 70 13.52 -13.02 3.47
C GLN A 70 12.35 -13.49 2.60
N PRO A 71 12.59 -14.32 1.56
CA PRO A 71 11.58 -14.71 0.58
C PRO A 71 10.43 -15.51 1.19
N GLU A 72 10.65 -16.26 2.26
CA GLU A 72 9.60 -17.04 2.95
C GLU A 72 8.56 -16.12 3.59
N LEU A 73 9.02 -15.02 4.20
CA LEU A 73 8.15 -14.00 4.77
C LEU A 73 7.44 -13.21 3.67
N ALA A 74 8.13 -12.91 2.57
CA ALA A 74 7.49 -12.29 1.40
C ALA A 74 6.38 -13.18 0.82
N ALA A 75 6.60 -14.49 0.71
CA ALA A 75 5.60 -15.44 0.24
C ALA A 75 4.38 -15.53 1.19
N ALA A 76 4.61 -15.43 2.50
CA ALA A 76 3.52 -15.34 3.48
C ALA A 76 2.65 -14.09 3.26
N GLU A 77 3.27 -12.93 3.02
CA GLU A 77 2.53 -11.71 2.67
C GLU A 77 1.76 -11.85 1.35
N ALA A 78 2.37 -12.45 0.34
CA ALA A 78 1.74 -12.66 -0.97
C ALA A 78 0.47 -13.50 -0.84
N ARG A 79 0.52 -14.60 -0.08
CA ARG A 79 -0.64 -15.45 0.20
C ARG A 79 -1.76 -14.67 0.88
N GLN A 80 -1.43 -13.82 1.84
CA GLN A 80 -2.41 -12.98 2.53
C GLN A 80 -3.05 -11.94 1.60
N ILE A 81 -2.27 -11.34 0.70
CA ILE A 81 -2.79 -10.43 -0.34
C ILE A 81 -3.77 -11.18 -1.24
N LEU A 82 -3.39 -12.36 -1.74
CA LEU A 82 -4.22 -13.17 -2.64
C LEU A 82 -5.49 -13.71 -1.96
N GLN A 83 -5.48 -13.97 -0.65
CA GLN A 83 -6.70 -14.31 0.09
C GLN A 83 -7.73 -13.17 0.08
N THR A 84 -7.27 -11.92 0.08
CA THR A 84 -8.15 -10.74 0.08
C THR A 84 -8.47 -10.27 -1.34
N GLN A 85 -7.51 -10.37 -2.25
CA GLN A 85 -7.58 -9.94 -3.64
C GLN A 85 -7.05 -11.07 -4.55
N PRO A 86 -7.88 -12.08 -4.87
CA PRO A 86 -7.45 -13.27 -5.60
C PRO A 86 -6.89 -13.02 -7.01
N THR A 87 -7.21 -11.87 -7.60
CA THR A 87 -6.79 -11.45 -8.94
C THR A 87 -5.65 -10.43 -8.93
N ALA A 88 -4.98 -10.22 -7.78
CA ALA A 88 -3.89 -9.26 -7.66
C ALA A 88 -2.59 -9.79 -8.29
N GLU A 89 -2.41 -9.55 -9.58
CA GLU A 89 -1.10 -9.63 -10.24
C GLU A 89 -0.18 -8.50 -9.73
N PRO A 90 1.14 -8.71 -9.52
CA PRO A 90 1.97 -9.87 -9.87
C PRO A 90 2.19 -10.87 -8.72
N TYR A 91 1.46 -10.75 -7.60
CA TYR A 91 1.71 -11.55 -6.38
C TYR A 91 1.39 -13.04 -6.55
N ARG A 92 0.82 -13.43 -7.70
CA ARG A 92 0.56 -14.80 -8.10
C ARG A 92 1.82 -15.58 -8.49
N LEU A 93 2.88 -14.89 -8.93
CA LEU A 93 4.06 -15.48 -9.57
C LEU A 93 5.10 -16.18 -8.64
N PRO A 94 5.23 -15.90 -7.32
CA PRO A 94 6.21 -16.62 -6.48
C PRO A 94 5.72 -17.96 -5.91
N LEU A 95 4.48 -18.39 -6.20
CA LEU A 95 3.89 -19.59 -5.59
C LEU A 95 3.82 -20.80 -6.54
N GLN A 96 4.36 -20.68 -7.76
CA GLN A 96 4.24 -21.71 -8.80
C GLN A 96 5.45 -22.63 -8.95
N ASP A 97 6.59 -22.35 -8.29
CA ASP A 97 7.76 -23.22 -8.37
C ASP A 97 7.86 -24.10 -7.11
N PRO A 98 7.70 -25.44 -7.24
CA PRO A 98 7.91 -26.42 -6.18
C PRO A 98 9.38 -26.65 -5.83
#